data_AF-A0A1V5VDY4-F1
#
_entry.id   AF-A0A1V5VDY4-F1
#
_cell.length_a   1.000
_cell.length_b   1.000
_cell.length_c   1.000
_cell.angle_alpha   90.00
_cell.angle_beta   90.00
_cell.angle_gamma   90.00
#
_symmetry.space_group_name_H-M   'P 1'
#
loop_
_entity.id
_entity.type
_entity.pdbx_description
1 polymer ?
#
loop_
_entity_poly.entity_id
_entity_poly.type
_entity_poly.pdbx_seq_one_letter_code
_entity_poly.pdbx_strand_id
1 'polypeptide(L)'
;MKTQDFEHEFIAPNRVNSKCRVCVIEDDGDKLILFEDMNIGMSVTNASELIASQIVNKFKYHPEDCRFFETYPEYDYDTFDEIKYTWEYDEGKQAWEAKYPQWSSAEAFREILLG
;
A
#
# COMPACT_ATOMS: atom_id res chain seq x y z
N MET A 1 5.67 8.35 -17.11
CA MET A 1 5.44 7.74 -15.79
C MET A 1 5.75 8.78 -14.72
N LYS A 2 4.78 9.13 -13.88
CA LYS A 2 5.05 9.93 -12.68
C LYS A 2 5.19 8.97 -11.52
N THR A 3 6.27 9.11 -10.78
CA THR A 3 6.56 8.31 -9.61
C THR A 3 6.59 9.22 -8.40
N GLN A 4 5.80 8.89 -7.38
CA GLN A 4 5.96 9.46 -6.04
C GLN A 4 6.58 8.40 -5.15
N ASP A 5 7.60 8.79 -4.41
CA ASP A 5 8.35 7.89 -3.55
C ASP A 5 8.65 8.62 -2.24
N PHE A 6 8.10 8.10 -1.16
CA PHE A 6 8.20 8.73 0.15
C PHE A 6 8.06 7.72 1.28
N GLU A 7 8.61 8.07 2.43
CA GLU A 7 8.37 7.32 3.65
C GLU A 7 7.03 7.73 4.27
N HIS A 8 6.24 6.75 4.69
CA HIS A 8 4.95 6.93 5.32
C HIS A 8 5.00 6.47 6.77
N GLU A 9 4.75 7.39 7.69
CA GLU A 9 4.71 7.14 9.13
C GLU A 9 3.26 6.92 9.58
N PHE A 10 3.05 5.89 10.40
CA PHE A 10 1.73 5.55 10.90
C PHE A 10 1.80 5.00 12.33
N ILE A 11 0.70 5.17 13.07
CA ILE A 11 0.53 4.54 14.38
C ILE A 11 -0.23 3.24 14.16
N ALA A 12 0.46 2.11 14.35
CA ALA A 12 -0.15 0.79 14.21
C ALA A 12 -1.22 0.55 15.28
N PRO A 13 -2.14 -0.43 15.09
CA PRO A 13 -3.18 -0.74 16.08
C PRO A 13 -2.66 -1.08 17.49
N ASN A 14 -1.44 -1.62 17.58
CA ASN A 14 -0.74 -1.89 18.84
C ASN A 14 -0.11 -0.62 19.48
N ARG A 15 -0.35 0.57 18.89
CA ARG A 15 0.16 1.89 19.31
C ARG A 15 1.68 2.07 19.14
N VAL A 16 2.32 1.26 18.32
CA VAL A 16 3.74 1.42 17.98
C VAL A 16 3.87 2.35 16.78
N ASN A 17 4.75 3.35 16.90
CA ASN A 17 5.15 4.17 15.77
C ASN A 17 5.85 3.28 14.75
N SER A 18 5.30 3.24 13.55
CA SER A 18 5.73 2.34 12.48
C SER A 18 5.95 3.14 11.20
N LYS A 19 6.73 2.57 10.29
CA LYS A 19 7.12 3.25 9.07
C LYS A 19 7.28 2.26 7.92
N CYS A 20 6.80 2.65 6.76
CA CYS A 20 7.06 1.95 5.50
C CYS A 20 7.46 2.96 4.42
N ARG A 21 7.96 2.47 3.29
CA ARG A 21 8.15 3.29 2.10
C ARG A 21 7.01 3.02 1.14
N VAL A 22 6.50 4.07 0.51
CA VAL A 22 5.38 4.03 -0.41
C VAL A 22 5.85 4.56 -1.75
N CYS A 23 5.78 3.71 -2.77
CA CYS A 23 6.00 4.08 -4.15
C CYS A 23 4.66 4.09 -4.89
N VAL A 24 4.33 5.18 -5.57
CA VAL A 24 3.12 5.32 -6.38
C VAL A 24 3.53 5.59 -7.82
N ILE A 25 3.14 4.66 -8.70
CA ILE A 25 3.34 4.75 -10.15
C ILE A 25 1.99 4.98 -10.82
N GLU A 26 1.92 5.99 -11.68
CA GLU A 26 0.75 6.23 -12.53
C GLU A 26 0.95 5.58 -13.91
N ASP A 27 0.06 4.65 -14.25
CA ASP A 27 0.06 3.89 -15.51
C ASP A 27 -1.36 3.81 -16.09
N ASP A 28 -1.55 4.32 -17.31
CA ASP A 28 -2.84 4.39 -18.05
C ASP A 28 -4.09 4.80 -17.23
N GLY A 29 -3.92 5.66 -16.23
CA GLY A 29 -4.99 6.11 -15.33
C GLY A 29 -5.03 5.39 -13.99
N ASP A 30 -4.54 4.16 -13.93
CA ASP A 30 -4.38 3.40 -12.69
C ASP A 30 -3.27 3.98 -11.81
N LYS A 31 -3.38 3.71 -10.51
CA LYS A 31 -2.38 4.00 -9.49
C LYS A 31 -1.85 2.67 -8.94
N LEU A 32 -0.63 2.32 -9.32
CA LEU A 32 0.08 1.17 -8.77
C LEU A 32 0.82 1.64 -7.51
N ILE A 33 0.44 1.11 -6.35
CA ILE A 33 0.90 1.57 -5.05
C ILE A 33 1.66 0.43 -4.38
N LEU A 34 2.97 0.54 -4.28
CA LEU A 34 3.83 -0.42 -3.60
C LEU A 34 4.14 0.05 -2.18
N PHE A 35 3.97 -0.87 -1.23
CA PHE A 35 4.43 -0.74 0.15
C PHE A 35 5.69 -1.57 0.34
N GLU A 36 6.80 -0.92 0.69
CA GLU A 36 8.04 -1.59 1.07
C GLU A 36 8.17 -1.60 2.59
N ASP A 37 8.34 -2.78 3.18
CA ASP A 37 8.60 -2.90 4.61
C ASP A 37 10.01 -2.38 4.94
N MET A 38 10.09 -1.46 5.91
CA MET A 38 11.35 -0.87 6.37
C MET A 38 11.87 -1.51 7.66
N ASN A 39 11.18 -2.53 8.16
CA ASN A 39 11.47 -3.20 9.43
C ASN A 39 11.48 -2.22 10.63
N ILE A 40 10.56 -1.24 10.61
CA ILE A 40 10.37 -0.25 11.67
C ILE A 40 8.92 -0.34 12.19
N GLY A 41 8.77 -0.93 13.37
CA GLY A 41 7.47 -1.04 14.05
C GLY A 41 6.68 -2.27 13.60
N MET A 42 5.42 -2.08 13.20
CA MET A 42 4.57 -3.14 12.66
C MET A 42 4.86 -3.36 11.18
N SER A 43 4.90 -4.63 10.75
CA SER A 43 5.11 -4.98 9.35
C SER A 43 3.98 -4.46 8.45
N VAL A 44 4.32 -4.23 7.18
CA VAL A 44 3.35 -3.78 6.17
C VAL A 44 2.18 -4.75 6.05
N THR A 45 2.44 -6.06 6.02
CA THR A 45 1.39 -7.10 5.93
C THR A 45 0.28 -6.89 6.96
N ASN A 46 0.69 -6.64 8.21
CA ASN A 46 -0.21 -6.53 9.36
C ASN A 46 -0.91 -5.17 9.43
N ALA A 47 -0.35 -4.15 8.80
CA ALA A 47 -0.89 -2.80 8.77
C ALA A 47 -1.49 -2.40 7.40
N SER A 48 -1.55 -3.33 6.45
CA SER A 48 -1.79 -3.02 5.04
C SER A 48 -3.14 -2.31 4.81
N GLU A 49 -4.21 -2.76 5.48
CA GLU A 49 -5.53 -2.10 5.44
C GLU A 49 -5.47 -0.64 5.92
N LEU A 50 -4.76 -0.40 7.03
CA LEU A 50 -4.60 0.94 7.60
C LEU A 50 -3.79 1.83 6.65
N ILE A 51 -2.67 1.33 6.14
CA ILE A 51 -1.79 2.07 5.24
C ILE A 51 -2.55 2.40 3.95
N ALA A 52 -3.19 1.41 3.31
CA ALA A 52 -3.96 1.61 2.08
C ALA A 52 -5.05 2.67 2.27
N SER A 53 -5.82 2.59 3.36
CA SER A 53 -6.83 3.59 3.71
C SER A 53 -6.21 4.98 3.84
N GLN A 54 -5.09 5.11 4.55
CA GLN A 54 -4.42 6.39 4.73
C GLN A 54 -3.92 6.98 3.41
N ILE A 55 -3.33 6.17 2.54
CA ILE A 55 -2.81 6.62 1.24
C ILE A 55 -3.95 7.08 0.33
N VAL A 56 -4.99 6.27 0.16
CA VAL A 56 -6.16 6.61 -0.67
C VAL A 56 -6.78 7.93 -0.21
N ASN A 57 -7.01 8.09 1.10
CA ASN A 57 -7.61 9.32 1.63
C ASN A 57 -6.66 10.53 1.56
N LYS A 58 -5.36 10.35 1.81
CA LYS A 58 -4.35 11.43 1.74
C LYS A 58 -4.29 12.06 0.35
N PHE A 59 -4.35 11.24 -0.69
CA PHE A 59 -4.28 11.71 -2.08
C PHE A 59 -5.66 11.86 -2.74
N LYS A 60 -6.75 11.55 -2.03
CA LYS A 60 -8.13 11.57 -2.53
C LYS A 60 -8.31 10.70 -3.79
N TYR A 61 -7.65 9.54 -3.81
CA TYR A 61 -7.85 8.58 -4.89
C TYR A 61 -9.19 7.89 -4.74
N HIS A 62 -9.75 7.44 -5.85
CA HIS A 62 -10.86 6.49 -5.81
C HIS A 62 -10.26 5.07 -5.71
N PRO A 63 -10.72 4.21 -4.78
CA PRO A 63 -10.12 2.90 -4.60
C PRO A 63 -10.15 2.00 -5.83
N GLU A 64 -11.14 2.18 -6.72
CA GLU A 64 -11.28 1.38 -7.93
C GLU A 64 -10.19 1.66 -8.99
N ASP A 65 -9.54 2.82 -8.90
CA ASP A 65 -8.43 3.22 -9.77
C ASP A 65 -7.06 2.84 -9.15
N CYS A 66 -7.06 2.10 -8.03
CA CYS A 66 -5.85 1.78 -7.26
C CYS A 66 -5.58 0.27 -7.23
N ARG A 67 -4.31 -0.08 -7.40
CA ARG A 67 -3.79 -1.44 -7.19
C ARG A 67 -2.67 -1.38 -6.16
N PHE A 68 -2.71 -2.29 -5.19
CA PHE A 68 -1.81 -2.25 -4.04
C PHE A 68 -0.90 -3.45 -4.07
N PHE A 69 0.35 -3.23 -3.68
CA PHE A 69 1.39 -4.24 -3.69
C PHE A 69 2.19 -4.14 -2.41
N GLU A 70 2.77 -5.25 -1.98
CA GLU A 70 3.81 -5.27 -0.96
C GLU A 70 5.05 -6.02 -1.42
N THR A 71 6.19 -5.60 -0.87
CA THR A 71 7.46 -6.30 -1.01
C THR A 71 8.35 -6.04 0.21
N TYR A 72 9.42 -6.81 0.31
CA TYR A 72 10.33 -6.83 1.43
C TYR A 72 11.78 -6.71 0.96
N PRO A 73 12.37 -5.51 1.02
CA PRO A 73 13.78 -5.29 0.67
C PRO A 73 14.74 -6.17 1.48
N GLU A 74 14.38 -6.52 2.72
CA GLU A 74 15.19 -7.37 3.59
C GLU A 74 15.38 -8.81 3.07
N TYR A 75 14.49 -9.27 2.19
CA TYR A 75 14.59 -10.55 1.50
C TYR A 75 15.02 -10.38 0.04
N ASP A 76 15.76 -9.32 -0.31
CA ASP A 76 16.18 -9.04 -1.69
C ASP A 76 14.99 -8.99 -2.68
N TYR A 77 13.86 -8.47 -2.17
CA TYR A 77 12.60 -8.39 -2.91
C TYR A 77 12.13 -9.76 -3.43
N ASP A 78 12.40 -10.85 -2.70
CA ASP A 78 12.06 -12.23 -3.11
C ASP A 78 10.55 -12.46 -3.32
N THR A 79 9.71 -11.61 -2.74
CA THR A 79 8.26 -11.67 -2.94
C THR A 79 7.69 -10.33 -3.39
N PHE A 80 6.83 -10.41 -4.41
CA PHE A 80 5.94 -9.34 -4.85
C PHE A 80 4.50 -9.85 -4.82
N ASP A 81 3.70 -9.31 -3.92
CA ASP A 81 2.30 -9.70 -3.77
C ASP A 81 1.39 -8.50 -4.08
N GLU A 82 0.36 -8.73 -4.91
CA GLU A 82 -0.76 -7.81 -5.05
C GLU A 82 -1.74 -8.06 -3.92
N ILE A 83 -2.21 -6.96 -3.30
CA ILE A 83 -3.18 -6.97 -2.22
C ILE A 83 -4.49 -6.41 -2.73
N LYS A 84 -5.54 -7.23 -2.66
CA LYS A 84 -6.92 -6.79 -2.93
C LYS A 84 -7.65 -6.56 -1.63
N TYR A 85 -8.38 -5.46 -1.57
CA TYR A 85 -9.22 -5.09 -0.43
C TYR A 85 -10.68 -5.01 -0.85
N THR A 86 -11.56 -5.26 0.11
CA THR A 86 -12.93 -4.74 0.07
C THR A 86 -12.90 -3.31 0.58
N TRP A 87 -13.50 -2.38 -0.16
CA TRP A 87 -13.55 -0.97 0.22
C TRP A 87 -14.93 -0.59 0.73
N GLU A 88 -14.97 0.08 1.87
CA GLU A 88 -16.18 0.68 2.43
C GLU A 88 -15.96 2.18 2.61
N TYR A 89 -16.96 2.98 2.21
CA TYR A 89 -16.94 4.43 2.46
C TYR A 89 -17.70 4.74 3.74
N ASP A 90 -17.01 5.33 4.73
CA ASP A 90 -17.62 5.82 5.96
C ASP A 90 -18.09 7.26 5.72
N GLU A 91 -19.40 7.46 5.55
CA GLU A 91 -19.99 8.79 5.33
C GLU A 91 -19.76 9.76 6.51
N GLY A 92 -19.69 9.24 7.74
CA GLY A 92 -19.50 10.05 8.94
C GLY A 92 -18.08 10.60 9.04
N LYS A 93 -17.09 9.81 8.61
CA LYS A 93 -15.68 10.23 8.53
C LYS A 93 -15.31 10.87 7.19
N GLN A 94 -16.17 10.72 6.18
CA GLN A 94 -15.90 11.06 4.79
C GLN A 94 -14.59 10.45 4.29
N ALA A 95 -14.40 9.15 4.56
CA ALA A 95 -13.16 8.44 4.31
C ALA A 95 -13.40 7.01 3.84
N TRP A 96 -12.52 6.52 2.96
CA TRP A 96 -12.46 5.13 2.55
C TRP A 96 -11.72 4.28 3.57
N GLU A 97 -12.25 3.09 3.87
CA GLU A 97 -11.62 2.07 4.70
C GLU A 97 -11.41 0.79 3.88
N ALA A 98 -10.16 0.34 3.81
CA ALA A 98 -9.78 -0.96 3.27
C ALA A 98 -10.06 -2.06 4.29
N LYS A 99 -10.62 -3.18 3.83
CA LYS A 99 -10.97 -4.34 4.65
C LYS A 99 -10.67 -5.66 3.95
N TYR A 100 -10.45 -6.70 4.74
CA TYR A 100 -10.37 -8.10 4.29
C TYR A 100 -9.32 -8.32 3.19
N PRO A 101 -8.04 -8.03 3.48
CA PRO A 101 -6.97 -8.14 2.50
C PRO A 101 -6.82 -9.57 1.99
N GLN A 102 -6.57 -9.68 0.68
CA GLN A 102 -6.27 -10.93 0.01
C GLN A 102 -5.01 -10.74 -0.83
N TRP A 103 -3.99 -11.55 -0.53
CA TRP A 103 -2.72 -11.53 -1.22
C TRP A 103 -2.70 -12.57 -2.34
N SER A 104 -2.10 -12.17 -3.45
CA SER A 104 -1.77 -13.08 -4.54
C SER A 104 -0.45 -12.67 -5.18
N SER A 105 0.38 -13.65 -5.52
CA SER A 105 1.65 -13.41 -6.21
C SER A 105 1.45 -12.55 -7.46
N ALA A 106 2.28 -11.53 -7.57
CA ALA A 106 2.26 -10.51 -8.61
C ALA A 106 3.66 -10.28 -9.20
N GLU A 107 4.49 -11.32 -9.27
CA GLU A 107 5.88 -11.25 -9.79
C GLU A 107 5.98 -10.57 -11.16
N ALA A 108 4.93 -10.66 -11.99
CA ALA A 108 4.87 -9.98 -13.28
C ALA A 108 4.96 -8.43 -13.18
N PHE A 109 4.70 -7.84 -12.01
CA PHE A 109 4.76 -6.40 -11.76
C PHE A 109 6.10 -5.93 -11.19
N ARG A 110 7.02 -6.84 -10.84
CA ARG A 110 8.30 -6.52 -10.19
C ARG A 110 9.10 -5.48 -10.97
N GLU A 111 9.31 -5.71 -12.26
CA GLU A 111 10.08 -4.80 -13.14
C GLU A 111 9.41 -3.44 -13.31
N ILE A 112 8.08 -3.36 -13.22
CA ILE A 112 7.34 -2.09 -13.33
C ILE A 112 7.50 -1.29 -12.03
N LEU A 113 7.43 -1.97 -10.89
CA LEU A 113 7.37 -1.34 -9.57
C LEU A 113 8.75 -1.03 -8.95
N LEU A 114 9.79 -1.76 -9.36
CA LEU A 114 11.19 -1.52 -8.92
C LEU A 114 12.07 -0.82 -9.98
N GLY A 115 11.58 -0.69 -11.22
CA GLY A 115 12.34 -0.22 -12.40
C GLY A 115 12.42 1.30 -12.57
#